data_AF-A0A226ELV6-F1
#
_entry.id   AF-A0A226ELV6-F1
#
_cell.length_a   1.000
_cell.length_b   1.000
_cell.length_c   1.000
_cell.angle_alpha   90.00
_cell.angle_beta   90.00
_cell.angle_gamma   90.00
#
_symmetry.space_group_name_H-M   'P 1'
#
loop_
_entity.id
_entity.type
_entity.pdbx_description
1 polymer ?
#
loop_
_entity_poly.entity_id
_entity_poly.type
_entity_poly.pdbx_seq_one_letter_code
_entity_poly.pdbx_strand_id
1 'polypeptide(L)'
;MQSQLASLVLIFCRLICVKIVSSSTIMVVTRFDEDFPQYEYDTTSGTPYKNCGGSESVLKSVEIIPCDLKSGDRCVLDRGTNVTFKMSFLSEKSSKTLQAKIYGIIDYIPVPFPFPQPNACKDIRVSCPIIKGQLYNYSISAPVKSKYPKGSLWIKGELIEDTGNLLVCLKIPVRID
;
A
#
# COMPACT_ATOMS: atom_id res chain seq x y z
N MET A 1 -44.48 -6.60 -25.60
CA MET A 1 -44.83 -5.90 -24.36
C MET A 1 -43.58 -5.85 -23.48
N GLN A 2 -42.73 -4.86 -23.72
CA GLN A 2 -41.28 -4.91 -23.46
C GLN A 2 -40.80 -3.55 -22.92
N SER A 3 -41.56 -2.97 -21.98
CA SER A 3 -41.38 -1.56 -21.57
C SER A 3 -41.59 -1.26 -20.08
N GLN A 4 -41.45 -2.25 -19.18
CA GLN A 4 -41.59 -2.03 -17.73
C GLN A 4 -40.36 -2.41 -16.89
N LEU A 5 -39.29 -2.92 -17.50
CA LEU A 5 -38.04 -3.29 -16.80
C LEU A 5 -36.96 -2.20 -16.81
N ALA A 6 -37.09 -1.15 -17.63
CA ALA A 6 -36.09 -0.09 -17.75
C ALA A 6 -36.13 0.95 -16.61
N SER A 7 -37.26 1.11 -15.92
CA SER A 7 -37.41 2.12 -14.84
C SER A 7 -36.87 1.69 -13.47
N LEU A 8 -36.63 0.39 -13.24
CA LEU A 8 -36.07 -0.09 -11.97
C LEU A 8 -34.53 -0.05 -11.93
N VAL A 9 -33.88 -0.10 -13.11
CA VAL A 9 -32.41 -0.05 -13.21
C VAL A 9 -31.88 1.37 -12.93
N LEU A 10 -32.67 2.41 -13.21
CA LEU A 10 -32.26 3.81 -13.01
C LEU A 10 -32.39 4.31 -11.56
N ILE A 11 -33.21 3.68 -10.73
CA ILE A 11 -33.42 4.13 -9.33
C ILE A 11 -32.29 3.62 -8.40
N PHE A 12 -31.72 2.45 -8.67
CA PHE A 12 -30.52 1.98 -7.96
C PHE A 12 -29.23 2.71 -8.39
N CYS A 13 -29.27 3.44 -9.51
CA CYS A 13 -28.14 4.25 -9.99
C CYS A 13 -27.89 5.53 -9.16
N ARG A 14 -28.75 5.83 -8.16
CA ARG A 14 -28.54 6.96 -7.22
C ARG A 14 -27.90 6.60 -5.88
N LEU A 15 -27.59 5.34 -5.59
CA LEU A 15 -26.93 5.00 -4.31
C LEU A 15 -25.53 4.39 -4.42
N ILE A 16 -25.17 3.63 -5.45
CA ILE A 16 -23.80 3.11 -5.55
C ILE A 16 -23.44 2.86 -7.02
N CYS A 17 -22.84 3.84 -7.71
CA CYS A 17 -22.28 3.63 -9.04
C CYS A 17 -20.86 3.05 -8.88
N VAL A 18 -20.74 1.74 -8.64
CA VAL A 18 -19.43 1.06 -8.61
C VAL A 18 -18.95 0.88 -10.05
N LYS A 19 -17.90 1.60 -10.46
CA LYS A 19 -17.14 1.21 -11.66
C LYS A 19 -16.06 0.23 -11.24
N ILE A 20 -16.19 -1.01 -11.71
CA ILE A 20 -15.16 -2.04 -11.61
C ILE A 20 -14.29 -1.90 -12.85
N VAL A 21 -13.07 -1.38 -12.68
CA VAL A 21 -12.06 -1.46 -13.76
C VAL A 21 -11.35 -2.79 -13.61
N SER A 22 -11.66 -3.74 -14.49
CA SER A 22 -11.03 -5.06 -14.55
C SER A 22 -9.82 -4.99 -15.49
N SER A 23 -8.63 -4.83 -14.92
CA SER A 23 -7.36 -5.21 -15.57
C SER A 23 -6.83 -6.44 -14.84
N SER A 24 -6.15 -7.36 -15.52
CA SER A 24 -5.96 -8.78 -15.14
C SER A 24 -5.31 -9.09 -13.77
N THR A 25 -5.10 -8.11 -12.89
CA THR A 25 -4.65 -8.32 -11.50
C THR A 25 -5.16 -7.25 -10.51
N ILE A 26 -5.86 -6.19 -10.96
CA ILE A 26 -6.24 -5.06 -10.10
C ILE A 26 -7.71 -4.73 -10.32
N MET A 27 -8.53 -4.88 -9.28
CA MET A 27 -9.89 -4.33 -9.27
C MET A 27 -9.87 -2.95 -8.61
N VAL A 28 -9.98 -1.91 -9.42
CA VAL A 28 -10.22 -0.56 -8.90
C VAL A 28 -11.70 -0.47 -8.53
N VAL A 29 -12.02 -0.49 -7.23
CA VAL A 29 -13.36 -0.18 -6.74
C VAL A 29 -13.44 1.34 -6.58
N THR A 30 -13.93 2.02 -7.61
CA THR A 30 -14.25 3.45 -7.49
C THR A 30 -15.67 3.58 -6.94
N ARG A 31 -15.81 3.95 -5.66
CA ARG A 31 -17.04 4.57 -5.15
C ARG A 31 -16.94 6.07 -5.40
N PHE A 32 -17.87 6.61 -6.18
CA PHE A 32 -18.04 8.05 -6.40
C PHE A 32 -18.76 8.67 -5.20
N ASP A 33 -18.07 8.83 -4.08
CA ASP A 33 -18.45 9.79 -3.04
C ASP A 33 -17.26 10.78 -2.94
N GLU A 34 -17.50 12.08 -3.09
CA GLU A 34 -16.45 13.12 -3.24
C GLU A 34 -15.49 13.26 -2.04
N ASP A 35 -15.74 12.56 -0.93
CA ASP A 35 -14.93 12.62 0.30
C ASP A 35 -13.97 11.42 0.51
N PHE A 36 -13.99 10.39 -0.34
CA PHE A 36 -13.12 9.22 -0.13
C PHE A 36 -11.82 9.28 -0.95
N PRO A 37 -10.63 9.21 -0.31
CA PRO A 37 -9.36 9.20 -1.02
C PRO A 37 -9.27 7.97 -1.93
N GLN A 38 -8.79 8.18 -3.16
CA GLN A 38 -8.51 7.14 -4.14
C GLN A 38 -7.50 6.11 -3.57
N TYR A 39 -7.99 4.98 -3.06
CA TYR A 39 -7.17 3.85 -2.61
C TYR A 39 -7.11 2.78 -3.70
N GLU A 40 -5.92 2.27 -3.97
CA GLU A 40 -5.72 1.13 -4.86
C GLU A 40 -5.77 -0.12 -3.96
N TYR A 41 -6.89 -0.84 -4.01
CA TYR A 41 -7.06 -2.06 -3.21
C TYR A 41 -6.56 -3.26 -4.03
N ASP A 42 -5.52 -3.95 -3.57
CA ASP A 42 -5.11 -5.23 -4.16
C ASP A 42 -6.09 -6.31 -3.71
N THR A 43 -6.75 -6.99 -4.65
CA THR A 43 -7.70 -8.06 -4.36
C THR A 43 -7.06 -9.36 -3.87
N THR A 44 -5.72 -9.43 -3.86
CA THR A 44 -4.95 -10.61 -3.42
C THR A 44 -4.49 -10.50 -1.96
N SER A 45 -4.44 -9.28 -1.41
CA SER A 45 -3.97 -9.00 -0.06
C SER A 45 -4.92 -8.04 0.66
N GLY A 46 -5.29 -8.35 1.91
CA GLY A 46 -6.27 -7.57 2.66
C GLY A 46 -5.79 -6.20 3.16
N THR A 47 -4.75 -5.60 2.58
CA THR A 47 -4.16 -4.35 3.08
C THR A 47 -4.44 -3.19 2.13
N PRO A 48 -5.20 -2.16 2.55
CA PRO A 48 -5.45 -0.98 1.73
C PRO A 48 -4.19 -0.14 1.56
N TYR A 49 -3.93 0.41 0.37
CA TYR A 49 -2.79 1.31 0.15
C TYR A 49 -3.07 2.37 -0.92
N LYS A 50 -2.15 3.35 -1.01
CA LYS A 50 -2.13 4.41 -2.01
C LYS A 50 -0.72 4.62 -2.54
N ASN A 51 -0.53 4.62 -3.85
CA ASN A 51 0.74 5.04 -4.46
C ASN A 51 0.97 6.55 -4.20
N CYS A 52 2.17 6.93 -3.76
CA CYS A 52 2.48 8.35 -3.54
C CYS A 52 2.95 9.12 -4.79
N GLY A 53 3.09 8.45 -5.92
CA GLY A 53 3.54 9.04 -7.19
C GLY A 53 5.06 9.10 -7.31
N GLY A 54 5.54 9.24 -8.56
CA GLY A 54 6.96 9.28 -8.88
C GLY A 54 7.69 7.94 -8.79
N SER A 55 6.94 6.84 -8.65
CA SER A 55 7.47 5.47 -8.57
C SER A 55 7.79 4.92 -9.96
N GLU A 56 8.99 4.38 -10.16
CA GLU A 56 9.40 3.68 -11.39
C GLU A 56 9.23 2.16 -11.26
N SER A 57 8.06 1.74 -10.78
CA SER A 57 7.69 0.33 -10.60
C SER A 57 6.18 0.14 -10.60
N VAL A 58 5.75 -1.08 -10.89
CA VAL A 58 4.36 -1.52 -10.77
C VAL A 58 4.20 -2.41 -9.56
N LEU A 59 3.43 -1.95 -8.57
CA LEU A 59 3.06 -2.76 -7.40
C LEU A 59 2.17 -3.93 -7.83
N LYS A 60 2.47 -5.12 -7.32
CA LYS A 60 1.72 -6.35 -7.58
C LYS A 60 0.98 -6.83 -6.35
N SER A 61 1.55 -6.65 -5.17
CA SER A 61 0.88 -6.92 -3.90
C SER A 61 1.48 -6.13 -2.76
N VAL A 62 0.68 -5.84 -1.75
CA VAL A 62 1.06 -5.07 -0.56
C VAL A 62 0.35 -5.68 0.64
N GLU A 63 1.08 -6.18 1.63
CA GLU A 63 0.50 -6.87 2.78
C GLU A 63 1.14 -6.41 4.09
N ILE A 64 0.32 -6.11 5.09
CA ILE A 64 0.74 -5.98 6.48
C ILE A 64 0.15 -7.15 7.28
N ILE A 65 0.99 -7.82 8.07
CA ILE A 65 0.60 -8.95 8.91
C ILE A 65 1.03 -8.71 10.36
N PRO A 66 0.14 -8.84 11.36
CA PRO A 66 -1.31 -8.94 11.19
C PRO A 66 -1.91 -7.60 10.71
N CYS A 67 -2.96 -7.67 9.90
CA CYS A 67 -3.81 -6.53 9.58
C CYS A 67 -5.25 -6.92 9.91
N ASP A 68 -5.80 -6.34 10.97
CA ASP A 68 -7.19 -6.52 11.35
C ASP A 68 -8.03 -5.37 10.79
N LEU A 69 -8.86 -5.67 9.78
CA LEU A 69 -9.79 -4.71 9.17
C LEU A 69 -11.11 -4.55 9.95
N LYS A 70 -11.25 -5.12 11.15
CA LYS A 70 -12.48 -5.05 11.98
C LYS A 70 -13.07 -3.63 12.14
N SER A 71 -12.27 -2.59 11.94
CA SER A 71 -12.67 -1.19 12.16
C SER A 71 -12.78 -0.32 10.89
N GLY A 72 -12.72 -0.91 9.68
CA GLY A 72 -12.96 -0.19 8.43
C GLY A 72 -11.81 -0.29 7.43
N ASP A 73 -11.40 0.84 6.86
CA ASP A 73 -10.41 0.96 5.78
C ASP A 73 -8.95 1.04 6.28
N ARG A 74 -8.66 0.62 7.53
CA ARG A 74 -7.33 0.74 8.16
C ARG A 74 -6.95 -0.55 8.87
N CYS A 75 -5.67 -0.92 8.78
CA CYS A 75 -5.13 -2.01 9.58
C CYS A 75 -4.95 -1.56 11.04
N VAL A 76 -5.53 -2.29 11.99
CA VAL A 76 -5.24 -2.11 13.41
C VAL A 76 -3.94 -2.83 13.76
N LEU A 77 -2.99 -2.10 14.34
CA LEU A 77 -1.69 -2.59 14.78
C LEU A 77 -1.56 -2.41 16.29
N ASP A 78 -1.53 -3.53 17.02
CA ASP A 78 -1.48 -3.51 18.48
C ASP A 78 -0.07 -3.20 18.99
N ARG A 79 0.01 -2.31 19.98
CA ARG A 79 1.25 -2.02 20.68
C ARG A 79 1.79 -3.24 21.43
N GLY A 80 3.10 -3.36 21.44
CA GLY A 80 3.82 -4.51 22.01
C GLY A 80 3.90 -5.72 21.07
N THR A 81 3.36 -5.62 19.85
CA THR A 81 3.41 -6.70 18.85
C THR A 81 4.45 -6.44 17.75
N ASN A 82 4.75 -7.49 16.98
CA ASN A 82 5.55 -7.39 15.77
C ASN A 82 4.64 -7.43 14.55
N VAL A 83 4.88 -6.53 13.61
CA VAL A 83 4.20 -6.48 12.32
C VAL A 83 5.18 -6.78 11.21
N THR A 84 4.73 -7.48 10.18
CA THR A 84 5.50 -7.80 8.98
C THR A 84 4.87 -7.14 7.79
N PHE A 85 5.63 -6.30 7.11
CA PHE A 85 5.29 -5.73 5.83
C PHE A 85 5.87 -6.61 4.72
N LYS A 86 5.06 -6.93 3.72
CA LYS A 86 5.47 -7.62 2.49
C LYS A 86 4.97 -6.85 1.29
N MET A 87 5.76 -6.87 0.22
CA MET A 87 5.40 -6.22 -1.02
C MET A 87 6.01 -6.96 -2.19
N SER A 88 5.23 -7.13 -3.26
CA SER A 88 5.72 -7.58 -4.55
C SER A 88 5.65 -6.42 -5.54
N PHE A 89 6.74 -6.16 -6.26
CA PHE A 89 6.79 -5.08 -7.27
C PHE A 89 7.60 -5.49 -8.48
N LEU A 90 7.13 -5.08 -9.66
CA LEU A 90 7.85 -5.20 -10.92
C LEU A 90 8.66 -3.92 -11.12
N SER A 91 9.98 -4.04 -11.21
CA SER A 91 10.83 -2.87 -11.41
C SER A 91 10.80 -2.42 -12.87
N GLU A 92 10.65 -1.11 -13.15
CA GLU A 92 10.73 -0.57 -14.51
C GLU A 92 12.12 0.02 -14.83
N LYS A 93 13.05 -0.10 -13.88
CA LYS A 93 14.42 0.41 -13.95
C LYS A 93 15.43 -0.62 -13.50
N SER A 94 16.68 -0.39 -13.86
CA SER A 94 17.80 -1.15 -13.32
C SER A 94 18.56 -0.26 -12.36
N SER A 95 18.98 -0.79 -11.21
CA SER A 95 19.68 -0.01 -10.19
C SER A 95 20.71 -0.87 -9.47
N LYS A 96 21.89 -0.30 -9.18
CA LYS A 96 22.94 -1.04 -8.47
C LYS A 96 22.63 -1.24 -6.99
N THR A 97 21.87 -0.33 -6.39
CA THR A 97 21.56 -0.33 -4.96
C THR A 97 20.13 0.06 -4.72
N LEU A 98 19.54 -0.47 -3.66
CA LEU A 98 18.18 -0.15 -3.27
C LEU A 98 18.12 0.17 -1.78
N GLN A 99 17.65 1.36 -1.43
CA GLN A 99 17.55 1.82 -0.05
C GLN A 99 16.09 1.98 0.36
N ALA A 100 15.72 1.38 1.49
CA ALA A 100 14.40 1.52 2.08
C ALA A 100 14.36 2.70 3.05
N LYS A 101 13.27 3.47 3.01
CA LYS A 101 12.89 4.44 4.04
C LYS A 101 11.45 4.24 4.44
N ILE A 102 11.17 4.38 5.73
CA ILE A 102 9.84 4.22 6.30
C ILE A 102 9.55 5.45 7.15
N TYR A 103 8.35 6.01 7.01
CA TYR A 103 7.87 7.13 7.79
C TYR A 103 6.49 6.86 8.35
N GLY A 104 6.22 7.30 9.57
CA GLY A 104 4.85 7.47 10.08
C GLY A 104 4.42 8.92 9.90
N ILE A 105 3.32 9.17 9.20
CA ILE A 105 2.76 10.51 9.01
C ILE A 105 1.64 10.71 10.03
N ILE A 106 1.93 11.49 11.06
CA ILE A 106 1.01 11.84 12.15
C ILE A 106 0.67 13.31 11.96
N ASP A 107 -0.63 13.63 11.82
CA ASP A 107 -1.10 15.01 11.58
C ASP A 107 -0.29 15.73 10.49
N TYR A 108 -0.11 15.08 9.34
CA TYR A 108 0.65 15.56 8.18
C TYR A 108 2.19 15.65 8.36
N ILE A 109 2.72 15.41 9.56
CA ILE A 109 4.15 15.45 9.85
C ILE A 109 4.78 14.06 9.59
N PRO A 110 5.72 13.92 8.63
CA PRO A 110 6.42 12.67 8.40
C PRO A 110 7.52 12.46 9.46
N VAL A 111 7.37 11.42 10.27
CA VAL A 111 8.34 11.01 11.30
C VAL A 111 9.09 9.77 10.78
N PRO A 112 10.43 9.81 10.65
CA PRO A 112 11.19 8.67 10.17
C PRO A 112 11.16 7.52 11.17
N PHE A 113 10.98 6.30 10.67
CA PHE A 113 11.11 5.07 11.45
C PHE A 113 12.54 4.54 11.34
N PRO A 114 13.32 4.50 12.44
CA PRO A 114 14.66 3.93 12.40
C PRO A 114 14.59 2.40 12.42
N PHE A 115 15.30 1.75 11.49
CA PHE A 115 15.43 0.30 11.43
C PHE A 115 16.86 -0.10 11.05
N PRO A 116 17.34 -1.28 11.49
CA PRO A 116 18.76 -1.59 11.47
C PRO A 116 19.34 -1.85 10.07
N GLN A 117 18.49 -2.15 9.09
CA GLN A 117 18.93 -2.49 7.74
C GLN A 117 18.17 -1.70 6.67
N PRO A 118 18.58 -0.45 6.37
CA PRO A 118 17.98 0.33 5.30
C PRO A 118 18.39 -0.16 3.90
N ASN A 119 19.44 -0.97 3.76
CA ASN A 119 19.82 -1.50 2.45
C ASN A 119 18.92 -2.69 2.08
N ALA A 120 17.96 -2.46 1.18
CA ALA A 120 17.02 -3.48 0.73
C ALA A 120 17.71 -4.61 -0.03
N CYS A 121 18.87 -4.38 -0.66
CA CYS A 121 19.66 -5.43 -1.31
C CYS A 121 20.22 -6.48 -0.34
N LYS A 122 20.21 -6.21 0.97
CA LYS A 122 20.64 -7.17 2.00
C LYS A 122 19.49 -8.06 2.47
N ASP A 123 18.26 -7.83 2.01
CA ASP A 123 17.18 -8.79 2.14
C ASP A 123 17.47 -9.99 1.22
N ILE A 124 17.35 -11.20 1.76
CA ILE A 124 17.52 -12.46 1.00
C ILE A 124 16.65 -12.50 -0.26
N ARG A 125 15.50 -11.81 -0.25
CA ARG A 125 14.51 -11.82 -1.33
C ARG A 125 14.69 -10.72 -2.36
N VAL A 126 15.62 -9.80 -2.15
CA VAL A 126 15.94 -8.71 -3.07
C VAL A 126 17.44 -8.76 -3.41
N SER A 127 17.76 -9.45 -4.50
CA SER A 127 19.13 -9.51 -5.01
C SER A 127 19.43 -8.27 -5.86
N CYS A 128 20.56 -7.61 -5.57
CA CYS A 128 21.07 -6.51 -6.38
C CYS A 128 22.21 -6.97 -7.30
N PRO A 129 22.35 -6.40 -8.50
CA PRO A 129 21.63 -5.23 -9.01
C PRO A 129 20.14 -5.52 -9.31
N ILE A 130 19.31 -4.51 -9.09
CA ILE A 130 17.91 -4.52 -9.54
C ILE A 130 17.90 -4.49 -11.07
N ILE A 131 17.09 -5.35 -11.67
CA ILE A 131 16.98 -5.55 -13.11
C ILE A 131 15.60 -5.07 -13.57
N LYS A 132 15.60 -4.28 -14.63
CA LYS A 132 14.36 -3.81 -15.27
C LYS A 132 13.53 -5.01 -15.74
N GLY A 133 12.23 -4.98 -15.45
CA GLY A 133 11.27 -6.01 -15.83
C GLY A 133 11.26 -7.23 -14.90
N GLN A 134 12.09 -7.25 -13.86
CA GLN A 134 12.10 -8.34 -12.88
C GLN A 134 11.13 -8.06 -11.72
N LEU A 135 10.48 -9.13 -11.27
CA LEU A 135 9.61 -9.13 -10.09
C LEU A 135 10.45 -9.35 -8.82
N TYR A 136 10.27 -8.48 -7.84
CA TYR A 136 10.92 -8.56 -6.54
C TYR A 136 9.90 -8.71 -5.43
N ASN A 137 10.27 -9.44 -4.38
CA ASN A 137 9.48 -9.62 -3.17
C ASN A 137 10.26 -9.06 -1.99
N TYR A 138 9.82 -7.95 -1.42
CA TYR A 138 10.44 -7.31 -0.27
C TYR A 138 9.68 -7.65 1.01
N SER A 139 10.38 -7.93 2.11
CA SER A 139 9.74 -8.25 3.38
C SER A 139 10.52 -7.69 4.56
N ILE A 140 9.85 -6.98 5.46
CA ILE A 140 10.46 -6.46 6.68
C ILE A 140 9.53 -6.63 7.88
N SER A 141 10.09 -7.05 9.01
CA SER A 141 9.36 -7.14 10.27
C SER A 141 9.87 -6.08 11.26
N ALA A 142 8.95 -5.43 11.96
CA ALA A 142 9.26 -4.36 12.90
C ALA A 142 8.32 -4.38 14.12
N PRO A 143 8.81 -3.98 15.31
CA PRO A 143 7.97 -3.89 16.50
C PRO A 143 7.15 -2.60 16.54
N VAL A 144 5.87 -2.74 16.87
CA VAL A 144 4.99 -1.63 17.27
C VAL A 144 5.24 -1.37 18.75
N LYS A 145 6.11 -0.42 19.08
CA LYS A 145 6.55 -0.21 20.48
C LYS A 145 5.40 0.29 21.34
N SER A 146 5.34 -0.15 22.60
CA SER A 146 4.30 0.27 23.56
C SER A 146 4.23 1.77 23.83
N LYS A 147 5.33 2.48 23.60
CA LYS A 147 5.42 3.94 23.71
C LYS A 147 4.83 4.71 22.52
N TYR A 148 4.46 4.03 21.43
CA TYR A 148 3.83 4.72 20.30
C TYR A 148 2.45 5.24 20.70
N PRO A 149 2.09 6.47 20.30
CA PRO A 149 0.79 7.03 20.61
C PRO A 149 -0.31 6.23 19.90
N LYS A 150 -1.45 6.07 20.58
CA LYS A 150 -2.65 5.54 19.94
C LYS A 150 -3.18 6.53 18.93
N GLY A 151 -3.84 6.02 17.90
CA GLY A 151 -4.51 6.86 16.91
C GLY A 151 -4.23 6.39 15.50
N SER A 152 -4.71 7.16 14.53
CA SER A 152 -4.53 6.85 13.13
C SER A 152 -3.39 7.62 12.50
N LEU A 153 -2.68 6.96 11.61
CA LEU A 153 -1.59 7.57 10.84
C LEU A 153 -1.48 6.90 9.47
N TRP A 154 -0.64 7.48 8.63
CA TRP A 154 -0.18 6.84 7.40
C TRP A 154 1.22 6.28 7.59
N ILE A 155 1.43 5.02 7.25
CA ILE A 155 2.78 4.50 7.04
C ILE A 155 3.17 4.80 5.59
N LYS A 156 4.25 5.53 5.36
CA LYS A 156 4.84 5.75 4.04
C LYS A 156 6.07 4.86 3.89
N GLY A 157 6.09 4.02 2.86
CA GLY A 157 7.23 3.22 2.46
C GLY A 157 7.84 3.73 1.15
N GLU A 158 9.15 3.85 1.12
CA GLU A 158 9.92 4.27 -0.06
C GLU A 158 11.06 3.27 -0.31
N LEU A 159 11.25 2.89 -1.58
CA LEU A 159 12.50 2.29 -2.05
C LEU A 159 13.17 3.27 -3.02
N ILE A 160 14.41 3.62 -2.73
CA ILE A 160 15.19 4.64 -3.43
C ILE A 160 16.32 3.96 -4.19
N GLU A 161 16.43 4.24 -5.49
CA GLU A 161 17.49 3.71 -6.34
C GLU A 161 18.83 4.45 -6.18
N ASP A 162 19.89 3.92 -6.78
CA ASP A 162 21.25 4.47 -6.78
C ASP A 162 21.37 5.90 -7.32
N THR A 163 20.46 6.36 -8.18
CA THR A 163 20.42 7.76 -8.65
C THR A 163 19.75 8.72 -7.67
N GLY A 164 19.12 8.19 -6.61
CA GLY A 164 18.33 8.97 -5.64
C GLY A 164 16.84 9.08 -5.98
N ASN A 165 16.39 8.52 -7.12
CA ASN A 165 14.97 8.51 -7.49
C ASN A 165 14.17 7.46 -6.71
N LEU A 166 12.84 7.64 -6.67
CA LEU A 166 11.92 6.69 -6.06
C LEU A 166 11.64 5.53 -7.02
N LEU A 167 12.14 4.35 -6.68
CA LEU A 167 11.73 3.13 -7.37
C LEU A 167 10.32 2.71 -6.94
N VAL A 168 10.03 2.78 -5.64
CA VAL A 168 8.71 2.46 -5.06
C VAL A 168 8.31 3.54 -4.07
N CYS A 169 7.04 3.97 -4.11
CA CYS A 169 6.44 4.85 -3.12
C CYS A 169 4.99 4.45 -2.83
N LEU A 170 4.69 4.09 -1.58
CA LEU A 170 3.32 3.80 -1.14
C LEU A 170 3.00 4.34 0.25
N LYS A 171 1.70 4.48 0.52
CA LYS A 171 1.14 4.88 1.81
C LYS A 171 0.05 3.89 2.24
N ILE A 172 0.09 3.45 3.48
CA ILE A 172 -0.89 2.51 4.06
C ILE A 172 -1.56 3.18 5.25
N PRO A 173 -2.90 3.22 5.32
CA PRO A 173 -3.61 3.73 6.47
C PRO A 173 -3.58 2.68 7.59
N VAL A 174 -3.15 3.10 8.77
CA VAL A 174 -3.13 2.23 9.96
C VAL A 174 -3.70 2.95 11.17
N ARG A 175 -4.09 2.14 12.17
CA ARG A 175 -4.44 2.60 13.51
C ARG A 175 -3.61 1.86 14.53
N ILE A 176 -2.96 2.59 15.43
CA ILE A 176 -2.22 2.03 16.56
C ILE A 176 -3.15 1.95 17.77
N ASP A 177 -3.17 0.80 18.44
CA ASP A 177 -3.94 0.55 19.68
C ASP A 177 -3.08 0.10 20.87
#